data_AF-A0A7C8Z5Y7-F1
#
_entry.id   AF-A0A7C8Z5Y7-F1
#
_cell.length_a   1.000
_cell.length_b   1.000
_cell.length_c   1.000
_cell.angle_alpha   90.00
_cell.angle_beta   90.00
_cell.angle_gamma   90.00
#
_symmetry.space_group_name_H-M   'P 1'
#
loop_
_entity.id
_entity.type
_entity.pdbx_description
1 polymer ?
#
loop_
_entity_poly.entity_id
_entity_poly.type
_entity_poly.pdbx_seq_one_letter_code
_entity_poly.pdbx_strand_id
1 'polypeptide(L)'
;MASTQPLGGSTRCGRVLGPCLDKIIKNVAWRRHSHLVSACKSAIDKLETLTELPSPSVSSAIPSLADSDADSLLSPLLLALETASPKVIDPAMDALFRLFSLNLIRFDLDRSESNNNSVVYQLMESVCKCCSLGDEGIELNVMKVLLSAVRSPNAVFRGDYLNHIVKICYNVYLGGLNGTNQICAKAVLAQIVLIVFARVEEDSMFVNSFKTVSVSELLEFTDRNLSEGNSVQLVQNLINEVMEANQGVGEIKGSENTQNGNVDDSGNKAKEEAEGGDGGGSGNGDLENNKQEASG
;
A
#
# COMPACT_ATOMS: atom_id res chain seq x y z
N MET A 1 7.05 -30.67 -24.14
CA MET A 1 7.10 -30.54 -22.66
C MET A 1 6.10 -29.47 -22.29
N ALA A 2 4.97 -29.84 -21.66
CA ALA A 2 4.00 -28.84 -21.22
C ALA A 2 4.61 -28.10 -20.02
N SER A 3 4.98 -26.84 -20.20
CA SER A 3 5.27 -25.96 -19.07
C SER A 3 3.99 -25.89 -18.25
N THR A 4 3.97 -26.50 -17.07
CA THR A 4 2.91 -26.32 -16.08
C THR A 4 2.92 -24.84 -15.70
N GLN A 5 2.12 -24.02 -16.39
CA GLN A 5 1.89 -22.65 -15.93
C GLN A 5 1.33 -22.75 -14.51
N PRO A 6 1.88 -21.98 -13.56
CA PRO A 6 1.30 -21.91 -12.23
C PRO A 6 -0.15 -21.44 -12.36
N LEU A 7 -1.04 -22.01 -11.55
CA LEU A 7 -2.45 -21.63 -11.51
C LEU A 7 -2.56 -20.11 -11.32
N GLY A 8 -3.37 -19.44 -12.14
CA GLY A 8 -3.52 -17.97 -12.13
C GLY A 8 -2.81 -17.22 -13.26
N GLY A 9 -2.40 -17.89 -14.34
CA GLY A 9 -1.94 -17.21 -15.56
C GLY A 9 -0.58 -16.53 -15.46
N SER A 10 -0.31 -15.58 -16.36
CA SER A 10 1.01 -14.94 -16.52
C SER A 10 1.21 -13.68 -15.67
N THR A 11 0.12 -13.07 -15.19
CA THR A 11 0.15 -11.80 -14.45
C THR A 11 0.80 -11.95 -13.07
N ARG A 12 1.37 -10.87 -12.53
CA ARG A 12 1.97 -10.87 -11.18
C ARG A 12 0.93 -11.14 -10.09
N CYS A 13 -0.23 -10.50 -10.16
CA CYS A 13 -1.32 -10.73 -9.20
C CYS A 13 -1.89 -12.14 -9.32
N GLY A 14 -1.98 -12.69 -10.54
CA GLY A 14 -2.43 -14.05 -10.78
C GLY A 14 -1.55 -15.12 -10.14
N ARG A 15 -0.22 -14.94 -10.15
CA ARG A 15 0.72 -15.82 -9.42
C ARG A 15 0.57 -15.79 -7.90
N VAL A 16 -0.11 -14.78 -7.35
CA VAL A 16 -0.48 -14.73 -5.93
C VAL A 16 -1.86 -15.34 -5.71
N LEU A 17 -2.83 -14.88 -6.50
CA LEU A 17 -4.25 -15.19 -6.34
C LEU A 17 -4.60 -16.62 -6.75
N GLY A 18 -4.10 -17.12 -7.89
CA GLY A 18 -4.48 -18.43 -8.42
C GLY A 18 -4.30 -19.58 -7.40
N PRO A 19 -3.10 -19.79 -6.84
CA PRO A 19 -2.88 -20.85 -5.85
C PRO A 19 -3.66 -20.64 -4.56
N CYS A 20 -3.86 -19.37 -4.15
CA CYS A 20 -4.66 -19.03 -2.98
C CYS A 20 -6.13 -19.41 -3.18
N LEU A 21 -6.73 -19.03 -4.30
CA LEU A 21 -8.13 -19.29 -4.62
C LEU A 21 -8.41 -20.80 -4.70
N ASP A 22 -7.49 -21.59 -5.27
CA ASP A 22 -7.59 -23.05 -5.26
C ASP A 22 -7.47 -23.64 -3.84
N LYS A 23 -6.57 -23.10 -3.01
CA LYS A 23 -6.48 -23.48 -1.60
C LYS A 23 -7.77 -23.15 -0.84
N ILE A 24 -8.41 -22.01 -1.12
CA ILE A 24 -9.72 -21.64 -0.57
C ILE A 24 -10.78 -22.67 -1.00
N ILE A 25 -10.89 -22.96 -2.30
CA ILE A 25 -11.86 -23.95 -2.83
C ILE A 25 -11.71 -25.30 -2.12
N LYS A 26 -10.48 -25.75 -1.88
CA LYS A 26 -10.19 -27.04 -1.21
C LYS A 26 -10.55 -27.07 0.27
N ASN A 27 -10.57 -25.92 0.95
CA ASN A 27 -10.84 -25.82 2.39
C ASN A 27 -12.27 -25.37 2.72
N VAL A 28 -12.97 -24.77 1.76
CA VAL A 28 -14.34 -24.30 1.93
C VAL A 28 -15.33 -25.47 1.99
N ALA A 29 -16.23 -25.43 2.98
CA ALA A 29 -17.39 -26.31 3.01
C ALA A 29 -18.38 -25.91 1.90
N TRP A 30 -18.21 -26.50 0.70
CA TRP A 30 -18.94 -26.09 -0.52
C TRP A 30 -20.46 -25.98 -0.36
N ARG A 31 -21.08 -26.88 0.43
CA ARG A 31 -22.53 -26.85 0.68
C ARG A 31 -23.01 -25.58 1.39
N ARG A 32 -22.16 -24.94 2.19
CA ARG A 32 -22.48 -23.72 2.95
C ARG A 32 -22.08 -22.45 2.20
N HIS A 33 -21.03 -22.52 1.37
CA HIS A 33 -20.46 -21.35 0.70
C HIS A 33 -20.28 -21.60 -0.81
N SER A 34 -21.35 -22.04 -1.47
CA SER A 34 -21.35 -22.30 -2.92
C SER A 34 -21.00 -21.06 -3.74
N HIS A 35 -21.45 -19.88 -3.30
CA HIS A 35 -21.13 -18.59 -3.91
C HIS A 35 -19.62 -18.27 -3.87
N LEU A 36 -18.97 -18.48 -2.72
CA LEU A 36 -17.51 -18.30 -2.59
C LEU A 36 -16.76 -19.24 -3.56
N VAL A 37 -17.18 -20.50 -3.64
CA VAL A 37 -16.53 -21.45 -4.55
C VAL A 37 -16.74 -21.06 -6.02
N SER A 38 -17.92 -20.60 -6.43
CA SER A 38 -18.12 -20.13 -7.80
C SER A 38 -17.31 -18.87 -8.09
N ALA A 39 -17.22 -17.93 -7.13
CA ALA A 39 -16.43 -16.72 -7.25
C ALA A 39 -14.93 -17.05 -7.42
N CYS A 40 -14.38 -17.96 -6.60
CA CYS A 40 -12.99 -18.40 -6.74
C CYS A 40 -12.71 -19.05 -8.10
N LYS A 41 -13.60 -19.94 -8.59
CA LYS A 41 -13.45 -20.58 -9.90
C LYS A 41 -13.49 -19.55 -11.03
N SER A 42 -14.49 -18.67 -11.01
CA SER A 42 -14.61 -17.61 -12.01
C SER A 42 -13.40 -16.69 -12.02
N ALA A 43 -12.82 -16.37 -10.86
CA ALA A 43 -11.62 -15.56 -10.77
C ALA A 43 -10.39 -16.30 -11.33
N ILE A 44 -10.23 -17.61 -11.07
CA ILE A 44 -9.16 -18.43 -11.64
C ILE A 44 -9.28 -18.47 -13.18
N ASP A 45 -10.47 -18.79 -13.71
CA ASP A 45 -10.71 -18.84 -15.16
C ASP A 45 -10.39 -17.49 -15.83
N LYS A 46 -10.75 -16.40 -15.16
CA LYS A 46 -10.44 -15.04 -15.62
C LYS A 46 -8.92 -14.79 -15.64
N LEU A 47 -8.21 -15.16 -14.57
CA LEU A 47 -6.75 -15.01 -14.48
C LEU A 47 -5.99 -15.72 -15.60
N GLU A 48 -6.51 -16.82 -16.15
CA GLU A 48 -5.87 -17.54 -17.26
C GLU A 48 -5.88 -16.74 -18.57
N THR A 49 -6.84 -15.85 -18.74
CA THR A 49 -7.01 -15.05 -19.97
C THR A 49 -6.58 -13.59 -19.82
N LEU A 50 -6.42 -13.11 -18.57
CA LEU A 50 -6.01 -11.74 -18.29
C LEU A 50 -4.56 -11.46 -18.71
N THR A 51 -4.36 -10.27 -19.28
CA THR A 51 -3.05 -9.72 -19.60
C THR A 51 -2.87 -8.39 -18.87
N GLU A 52 -1.66 -8.09 -18.44
CA GLU A 52 -1.37 -6.81 -17.78
C GLU A 52 -1.55 -5.64 -18.76
N LEU A 53 -2.15 -4.56 -18.26
CA LEU A 53 -2.29 -3.32 -19.01
C LEU A 53 -0.91 -2.73 -19.33
N PRO A 54 -0.72 -2.13 -20.53
CA PRO A 54 0.54 -1.52 -20.92
C PRO A 54 0.90 -0.28 -20.09
N SER A 55 -0.10 0.35 -19.45
CA SER A 55 0.07 1.49 -18.55
C SER A 55 -0.72 1.27 -17.26
N PRO A 56 -0.19 1.64 -16.09
CA PRO A 56 -0.91 1.45 -14.83
C PRO A 56 -2.17 2.32 -14.76
N SER A 57 -3.28 1.70 -14.38
CA SER A 57 -4.54 2.40 -14.08
C SER A 57 -4.41 3.14 -12.74
N VAL A 58 -4.87 4.39 -12.72
CA VAL A 58 -4.83 5.24 -11.51
C VAL A 58 -5.99 4.97 -10.56
N SER A 59 -7.12 4.48 -11.07
CA SER A 59 -8.35 4.25 -10.30
C SER A 59 -8.51 2.79 -9.85
N SER A 60 -7.87 1.85 -10.55
CA SER A 60 -8.01 0.42 -10.27
C SER A 60 -7.28 0.03 -8.99
N ALA A 61 -7.93 -0.84 -8.20
CA ALA A 61 -7.34 -1.46 -7.02
C ALA A 61 -6.10 -2.31 -7.34
N ILE A 62 -6.00 -2.85 -8.55
CA ILE A 62 -4.81 -3.54 -9.06
C ILE A 62 -4.34 -2.75 -10.29
N PRO A 63 -3.31 -1.88 -10.17
CA PRO A 63 -2.97 -0.94 -11.24
C PRO A 63 -2.66 -1.59 -12.59
N SER A 64 -2.21 -2.84 -12.61
CA SER A 64 -1.94 -3.57 -13.85
C SER A 64 -3.20 -4.11 -14.55
N LEU A 65 -4.40 -3.93 -13.99
CA LEU A 65 -5.66 -4.46 -14.50
C LEU A 65 -6.75 -3.38 -14.58
N ALA A 66 -7.79 -3.66 -15.39
CA ALA A 66 -9.00 -2.85 -15.40
C ALA A 66 -9.74 -2.96 -14.06
N ASP A 67 -10.50 -1.93 -13.71
CA ASP A 67 -11.17 -1.81 -12.41
C ASP A 67 -12.15 -2.97 -12.15
N SER A 68 -13.01 -3.28 -13.13
CA SER A 68 -13.93 -4.43 -13.07
C SER A 68 -13.22 -5.77 -12.94
N ASP A 69 -11.99 -5.86 -13.43
CA ASP A 69 -11.17 -7.07 -13.31
C ASP A 69 -10.59 -7.18 -11.91
N ALA A 70 -10.00 -6.09 -11.40
CA ALA A 70 -9.48 -6.03 -10.04
C ALA A 70 -10.55 -6.40 -9.00
N ASP A 71 -11.74 -5.79 -9.08
CA ASP A 71 -12.84 -6.08 -8.15
C ASP A 71 -13.28 -7.54 -8.19
N SER A 72 -13.42 -8.10 -9.39
CA SER A 72 -13.80 -9.51 -9.56
C SER A 72 -12.75 -10.49 -9.00
N LEU A 73 -11.48 -10.08 -8.94
CA LEU A 73 -10.38 -10.87 -8.41
C LEU A 73 -10.20 -10.73 -6.90
N LEU A 74 -10.57 -9.59 -6.33
CA LEU A 74 -10.50 -9.33 -4.89
C LEU A 74 -11.76 -9.81 -4.14
N SER A 75 -12.92 -9.81 -4.80
CA SER A 75 -14.20 -10.25 -4.20
C SER A 75 -14.15 -11.64 -3.54
N PRO A 76 -13.51 -12.69 -4.13
CA PRO A 76 -13.41 -13.98 -3.46
C PRO A 76 -12.61 -13.94 -2.15
N LEU A 77 -11.62 -13.06 -2.02
CA LEU A 77 -10.88 -12.88 -0.77
C LEU A 77 -11.78 -12.26 0.30
N LEU A 78 -12.57 -11.24 -0.06
CA LEU A 78 -13.55 -10.64 0.85
C LEU A 78 -14.55 -11.70 1.37
N LEU A 79 -15.14 -12.48 0.45
CA LEU A 79 -16.06 -13.56 0.81
C LEU A 79 -15.40 -14.63 1.69
N ALA A 80 -14.10 -14.91 1.51
CA ALA A 80 -13.35 -15.85 2.33
C ALA A 80 -13.16 -15.35 3.77
N LEU A 81 -12.85 -14.06 3.95
CA LEU A 81 -12.72 -13.43 5.27
C LEU A 81 -14.02 -13.47 6.09
N GLU A 82 -15.17 -13.35 5.41
CA GLU A 82 -16.50 -13.37 6.04
C GLU A 82 -16.97 -14.77 6.47
N THR A 83 -16.23 -15.84 6.13
CA THR A 83 -16.65 -17.21 6.48
C THR A 83 -16.53 -17.55 7.96
N ALA A 84 -15.75 -16.77 8.72
CA ALA A 84 -15.35 -17.05 10.09
C ALA A 84 -14.68 -18.43 10.27
N SER A 85 -14.12 -19.00 9.20
CA SER A 85 -13.46 -20.32 9.20
C SER A 85 -11.95 -20.14 9.04
N PRO A 86 -11.12 -20.44 10.07
CA PRO A 86 -9.67 -20.24 10.01
C PRO A 86 -9.01 -20.89 8.79
N LYS A 87 -9.42 -22.11 8.43
CA LYS A 87 -8.92 -22.85 7.25
C LYS A 87 -9.13 -22.13 5.91
N VAL A 88 -10.08 -21.19 5.87
CA VAL A 88 -10.45 -20.41 4.67
C VAL A 88 -9.87 -18.99 4.76
N ILE A 89 -9.87 -18.40 5.96
CA ILE A 89 -9.31 -17.08 6.24
C ILE A 89 -7.78 -17.09 6.05
N ASP A 90 -7.07 -18.13 6.51
CA ASP A 90 -5.61 -18.18 6.45
C ASP A 90 -5.05 -18.06 5.02
N PRO A 91 -5.53 -18.84 4.02
CA PRO A 91 -5.14 -18.61 2.62
C PRO A 91 -5.43 -17.19 2.12
N ALA A 92 -6.56 -16.60 2.52
CA ALA A 92 -6.93 -15.25 2.09
C ALA A 92 -6.00 -14.19 2.70
N MET A 93 -5.69 -14.28 3.99
CA MET A 93 -4.74 -13.41 4.68
C MET A 93 -3.33 -13.51 4.08
N ASP A 94 -2.86 -14.72 3.76
CA ASP A 94 -1.56 -14.93 3.09
C ASP A 94 -1.51 -14.24 1.71
N ALA A 95 -2.59 -14.34 0.92
CA ALA A 95 -2.67 -13.63 -0.34
C ALA A 95 -2.65 -12.12 -0.16
N LEU A 96 -3.40 -11.57 0.81
CA LEU A 96 -3.38 -10.14 1.10
C LEU A 96 -2.00 -9.65 1.54
N PHE A 97 -1.35 -10.40 2.44
CA PHE A 97 0.02 -10.11 2.86
C PHE A 97 0.94 -10.02 1.64
N ARG A 98 0.90 -11.02 0.74
CA ARG A 98 1.74 -11.05 -0.47
C ARG A 98 1.38 -9.94 -1.46
N LEU A 99 0.11 -9.63 -1.65
CA LEU A 99 -0.33 -8.56 -2.55
C LEU A 99 0.17 -7.19 -2.07
N PHE A 100 0.08 -6.89 -0.77
CA PHE A 100 0.64 -5.66 -0.20
C PHE A 100 2.15 -5.65 -0.21
N SER A 101 2.79 -6.76 0.16
CA SER A 101 4.24 -6.88 0.15
C SER A 101 4.88 -6.79 -1.24
N LEU A 102 4.11 -7.08 -2.30
CA LEU A 102 4.54 -6.89 -3.69
C LEU A 102 4.03 -5.57 -4.29
N ASN A 103 3.36 -4.73 -3.49
CA ASN A 103 2.75 -3.46 -3.91
C ASN A 103 1.78 -3.61 -5.10
N LEU A 104 1.09 -4.75 -5.18
CA LEU A 104 0.18 -5.09 -6.28
C LEU A 104 -1.22 -4.52 -6.09
N ILE A 105 -1.58 -4.17 -4.85
CA ILE A 105 -2.83 -3.47 -4.54
C ILE A 105 -2.51 -1.98 -4.33
N ARG A 106 -3.36 -1.12 -4.89
CA ARG A 106 -3.39 0.31 -4.66
C ARG A 106 -4.72 0.70 -4.04
N PHE A 107 -4.69 1.56 -3.04
CA PHE A 107 -5.89 2.19 -2.52
C PHE A 107 -5.58 3.49 -1.81
N ASP A 108 -6.66 4.23 -1.57
CA ASP A 108 -6.64 5.46 -0.82
C ASP A 108 -7.88 5.50 0.08
N LEU A 109 -7.69 5.15 1.35
CA LEU A 109 -8.78 4.92 2.29
C LEU A 109 -8.86 6.03 3.33
N ASP A 110 -10.05 6.62 3.42
CA ASP A 110 -10.56 7.34 4.58
C ASP A 110 -11.83 6.64 5.10
N ARG A 111 -12.37 7.08 6.25
CA ARG A 111 -13.64 6.56 6.80
C ARG A 111 -14.88 7.29 6.29
N SER A 112 -14.81 7.95 5.13
CA SER A 112 -15.97 8.56 4.49
C SER A 112 -16.95 7.51 3.96
N GLU A 113 -18.24 7.83 3.99
CA GLU A 113 -19.31 7.03 3.36
C GLU A 113 -19.04 6.73 1.87
N SER A 114 -18.25 7.57 1.18
CA SER A 114 -17.88 7.38 -0.22
C SER A 114 -17.06 6.11 -0.48
N ASN A 115 -16.30 5.61 0.51
CA ASN A 115 -15.46 4.42 0.36
C ASN A 115 -16.20 3.12 0.67
N ASN A 116 -17.40 3.17 1.26
CA ASN A 116 -18.13 1.98 1.73
C ASN A 116 -18.44 0.97 0.60
N ASN A 117 -18.52 1.44 -0.65
CA ASN A 117 -18.78 0.58 -1.81
C ASN A 117 -17.51 0.00 -2.45
N SER A 118 -16.31 0.45 -2.04
CA SER A 118 -15.05 -0.08 -2.57
C SER A 118 -14.79 -1.48 -2.03
N VAL A 119 -14.49 -2.44 -2.92
CA VAL A 119 -14.12 -3.81 -2.54
C VAL A 119 -12.90 -3.80 -1.61
N VAL A 120 -11.94 -2.89 -1.84
CA VAL A 120 -10.72 -2.80 -1.01
C VAL A 120 -11.01 -2.25 0.38
N TYR A 121 -11.90 -1.26 0.50
CA TYR A 121 -12.34 -0.78 1.81
C TYR A 121 -13.03 -1.91 2.59
N GLN A 122 -13.98 -2.62 1.95
CA GLN A 122 -14.66 -3.77 2.57
C GLN A 122 -13.68 -4.89 2.96
N LEU A 123 -12.66 -5.13 2.14
CA LEU A 123 -11.60 -6.10 2.41
C LEU A 123 -10.82 -5.73 3.67
N MET A 124 -10.38 -4.47 3.79
CA MET A 124 -9.66 -4.00 4.98
C MET A 124 -10.54 -3.99 6.23
N GLU A 125 -11.81 -3.60 6.12
CA GLU A 125 -12.78 -3.70 7.21
C GLU A 125 -12.97 -5.16 7.67
N SER A 126 -13.05 -6.11 6.72
CA SER A 126 -13.15 -7.53 7.01
C SER A 126 -11.87 -8.08 7.64
N VAL A 127 -10.69 -7.63 7.22
CA VAL A 127 -9.41 -7.96 7.88
C VAL A 127 -9.43 -7.50 9.34
N CYS A 128 -9.83 -6.26 9.62
CA CYS A 128 -9.93 -5.74 10.99
C CYS A 128 -10.94 -6.52 11.83
N LYS A 129 -12.09 -6.91 11.25
CA LYS A 129 -13.13 -7.70 11.94
C LYS A 129 -12.65 -9.10 12.32
N CYS A 130 -11.72 -9.70 11.57
CA CYS A 130 -11.19 -11.03 11.86
C CYS A 130 -10.48 -11.12 13.23
N CYS A 131 -9.98 -10.01 13.79
CA CYS A 131 -9.45 -9.99 15.17
C CYS A 131 -10.49 -10.38 16.23
N SER A 132 -11.79 -10.21 15.96
CA SER A 132 -12.84 -10.54 16.93
C SER A 132 -13.21 -12.03 16.97
N LEU A 133 -12.57 -12.88 16.14
CA LEU A 133 -12.86 -14.31 16.07
C LEU A 133 -12.27 -15.12 17.25
N GLY A 134 -11.34 -14.53 18.01
CA GLY A 134 -10.70 -15.18 19.16
C GLY A 134 -9.75 -16.32 18.77
N ASP A 135 -9.30 -16.37 17.51
CA ASP A 135 -8.28 -17.30 17.04
C ASP A 135 -6.92 -16.59 16.99
N GLU A 136 -5.96 -17.12 17.75
CA GLU A 136 -4.64 -16.50 17.93
C GLU A 136 -3.83 -16.43 16.63
N GLY A 137 -3.97 -17.43 15.75
CA GLY A 137 -3.29 -17.47 14.46
C GLY A 137 -3.86 -16.43 13.50
N ILE A 138 -5.19 -16.26 13.50
CA ILE A 138 -5.85 -15.21 12.74
C ILE A 138 -5.40 -13.83 13.22
N GLU A 139 -5.35 -13.58 14.54
CA GLU A 139 -4.89 -12.30 15.09
C GLU A 139 -3.47 -11.94 14.61
N LEU A 140 -2.53 -12.90 14.63
CA LEU A 140 -1.18 -12.69 14.09
C LEU A 140 -1.20 -12.38 12.59
N ASN A 141 -2.03 -13.09 11.82
CA ASN A 141 -2.19 -12.84 10.39
C ASN A 141 -2.78 -11.45 10.12
N VAL A 142 -3.74 -10.97 10.93
CA VAL A 142 -4.26 -9.61 10.84
C VAL A 142 -3.15 -8.59 11.09
N MET A 143 -2.37 -8.74 12.17
CA MET A 143 -1.24 -7.85 12.46
C MET A 143 -0.24 -7.79 11.30
N LYS A 144 0.08 -8.94 10.71
CA LYS A 144 0.98 -9.07 9.56
C LYS A 144 0.45 -8.37 8.31
N VAL A 145 -0.84 -8.56 7.98
CA VAL A 145 -1.50 -7.91 6.82
C VAL A 145 -1.62 -6.41 7.02
N LEU A 146 -1.99 -5.94 8.21
CA LEU A 146 -2.08 -4.50 8.51
C LEU A 146 -0.72 -3.83 8.40
N LEU A 147 0.33 -4.44 8.96
CA LEU A 147 1.68 -3.89 8.85
C LEU A 147 2.16 -3.87 7.39
N SER A 148 1.93 -4.93 6.61
CA SER A 148 2.33 -4.96 5.20
C SER A 148 1.58 -3.94 4.36
N ALA A 149 0.30 -3.72 4.63
CA ALA A 149 -0.50 -2.68 4.01
C ALA A 149 0.04 -1.30 4.36
N VAL A 150 0.25 -0.98 5.65
CA VAL A 150 0.78 0.33 6.08
C VAL A 150 2.16 0.61 5.48
N ARG A 151 3.02 -0.39 5.36
CA ARG A 151 4.35 -0.27 4.76
C ARG A 151 4.32 -0.03 3.25
N SER A 152 3.29 -0.49 2.55
CA SER A 152 3.19 -0.33 1.09
C SER A 152 3.05 1.15 0.70
N PRO A 153 3.83 1.68 -0.26
CA PRO A 153 3.64 3.03 -0.77
C PRO A 153 2.35 3.20 -1.58
N ASN A 154 1.73 2.10 -2.02
CA ASN A 154 0.50 2.12 -2.81
C ASN A 154 -0.77 2.11 -1.96
N ALA A 155 -0.64 1.98 -0.64
CA ALA A 155 -1.73 1.92 0.33
C ALA A 155 -1.72 3.20 1.18
N VAL A 156 -2.60 4.15 0.85
CA VAL A 156 -2.73 5.38 1.62
C VAL A 156 -3.85 5.22 2.64
N PHE A 157 -3.51 5.44 3.92
CA PHE A 157 -4.47 5.46 5.02
C PHE A 157 -4.58 6.88 5.57
N ARG A 158 -5.74 7.52 5.39
CA ARG A 158 -5.98 8.89 5.84
C ARG A 158 -6.57 8.94 7.24
N GLY A 159 -6.16 9.96 8.00
CA GLY A 159 -6.81 10.43 9.24
C GLY A 159 -7.40 9.32 10.10
N ASP A 160 -8.73 9.23 10.12
CA ASP A 160 -9.48 8.31 10.97
C ASP A 160 -9.25 6.83 10.66
N TYR A 161 -8.90 6.48 9.41
CA TYR A 161 -8.64 5.08 9.06
C TYR A 161 -7.29 4.60 9.64
N LEU A 162 -6.24 5.43 9.56
CA LEU A 162 -4.97 5.12 10.22
C LEU A 162 -5.15 5.00 11.74
N ASN A 163 -5.91 5.93 12.35
CA ASN A 163 -6.27 5.84 13.76
C ASN A 163 -7.06 4.57 14.09
N HIS A 164 -7.93 4.10 13.18
CA HIS A 164 -8.66 2.86 13.34
C HIS A 164 -7.71 1.65 13.38
N ILE A 165 -6.76 1.56 12.45
CA ILE A 165 -5.72 0.49 12.44
C ILE A 165 -4.94 0.48 13.75
N VAL A 166 -4.48 1.66 14.20
CA VAL A 166 -3.77 1.80 15.49
C VAL A 166 -4.64 1.32 16.66
N LYS A 167 -5.93 1.66 16.69
CA LYS A 167 -6.86 1.19 17.72
C LYS A 167 -7.04 -0.33 17.69
N ILE A 168 -7.12 -0.96 16.51
CA ILE A 168 -7.21 -2.43 16.39
C ILE A 168 -5.97 -3.09 16.99
N CYS A 169 -4.76 -2.65 16.61
CA CYS A 169 -3.52 -3.18 17.17
C CYS A 169 -3.44 -2.94 18.69
N TYR A 170 -3.84 -1.77 19.16
CA TYR A 170 -3.85 -1.45 20.59
C TYR A 170 -4.82 -2.32 21.38
N ASN A 171 -6.00 -2.62 20.82
CA ASN A 171 -6.97 -3.52 21.45
C ASN A 171 -6.44 -4.94 21.58
N VAL A 172 -5.72 -5.46 20.58
CA VAL A 172 -5.07 -6.78 20.68
C VAL A 172 -3.93 -6.75 21.69
N TYR A 173 -3.17 -5.65 21.78
CA TYR A 173 -2.14 -5.50 22.80
C TYR A 173 -2.71 -5.52 24.23
N LEU A 174 -3.80 -4.79 24.50
CA LEU A 174 -4.39 -4.72 25.85
C LEU A 174 -5.31 -5.89 26.20
N GLY A 175 -6.09 -6.36 25.22
CA GLY A 175 -7.14 -7.36 25.41
C GLY A 175 -6.77 -8.77 24.96
N GLY A 176 -5.61 -8.95 24.31
CA GLY A 176 -5.17 -10.25 23.81
C GLY A 176 -4.97 -11.24 24.95
N LEU A 177 -5.42 -12.48 24.74
CA LEU A 177 -5.30 -13.55 25.75
C LEU A 177 -3.93 -14.27 25.69
N ASN A 178 -3.21 -14.14 24.57
CA ASN A 178 -1.90 -14.74 24.33
C ASN A 178 -0.79 -13.68 24.37
N GLY A 179 0.23 -13.90 25.21
CA GLY A 179 1.39 -13.02 25.33
C GLY A 179 2.16 -12.81 24.03
N THR A 180 2.22 -13.82 23.14
CA THR A 180 2.85 -13.69 21.81
C THR A 180 2.13 -12.65 20.95
N ASN A 181 0.80 -12.64 20.96
CA ASN A 181 -0.01 -11.70 20.19
C ASN A 181 0.08 -10.29 20.78
N GLN A 182 0.16 -10.16 22.11
CA GLN A 182 0.41 -8.88 22.75
C GLN A 182 1.77 -8.29 22.36
N ILE A 183 2.84 -9.11 22.39
CA ILE A 183 4.17 -8.70 21.93
C ILE A 183 4.13 -8.30 20.45
N CYS A 184 3.47 -9.10 19.61
CA CYS A 184 3.30 -8.83 18.18
C CYS A 184 2.60 -7.50 17.94
N ALA A 185 1.44 -7.29 18.55
CA ALA A 185 0.66 -6.08 18.42
C ALA A 185 1.45 -4.84 18.87
N LYS A 186 2.22 -4.94 19.96
CA LYS A 186 3.10 -3.88 20.43
C LYS A 186 4.22 -3.56 19.44
N ALA A 187 4.88 -4.59 18.90
CA ALA A 187 5.94 -4.42 17.90
C ALA A 187 5.40 -3.81 16.60
N VAL A 188 4.23 -4.26 16.15
CA VAL A 188 3.54 -3.71 14.98
C VAL A 188 3.14 -2.26 15.20
N LEU A 189 2.61 -1.89 16.37
CA LEU A 189 2.31 -0.49 16.72
C LEU A 189 3.56 0.39 16.61
N ALA A 190 4.68 -0.04 17.22
CA ALA A 190 5.94 0.70 17.15
C ALA A 190 6.42 0.82 15.70
N GLN A 191 6.32 -0.24 14.90
CA GLN A 191 6.74 -0.23 13.50
C GLN A 191 5.86 0.67 12.62
N ILE A 192 4.54 0.68 12.83
CA ILE A 192 3.60 1.59 12.16
C ILE A 192 3.99 3.04 12.44
N VAL A 193 4.28 3.38 13.69
CA VAL A 193 4.71 4.73 14.08
C VAL A 193 6.00 5.11 13.35
N LEU A 194 7.02 4.24 13.34
CA LEU A 194 8.26 4.50 12.62
C LEU A 194 8.05 4.72 11.11
N ILE A 195 7.16 3.94 10.48
CA ILE A 195 6.83 4.11 9.06
C ILE A 195 6.17 5.48 8.81
N VAL A 196 5.18 5.84 9.63
CA VAL A 196 4.46 7.10 9.49
C VAL A 196 5.39 8.30 9.68
N PHE A 197 6.21 8.31 10.73
CA PHE A 197 7.15 9.41 10.97
C PHE A 197 8.20 9.53 9.87
N ALA A 198 8.77 8.43 9.38
CA ALA A 198 9.72 8.48 8.27
C ALA A 198 9.09 9.08 6.99
N ARG A 199 7.83 8.74 6.70
CA ARG A 199 7.11 9.34 5.55
C ARG A 199 6.83 10.83 5.73
N VAL A 200 6.56 11.26 6.96
CA VAL A 200 6.37 12.68 7.29
C VAL A 200 7.68 13.45 7.18
N GLU A 201 8.79 12.87 7.65
CA GLU A 201 10.13 13.48 7.57
C GLU A 201 10.60 13.66 6.12
N GLU A 202 10.34 12.67 5.25
CA GLU A 202 10.68 12.71 3.82
C GLU A 202 9.60 13.37 2.95
N ASP A 203 8.47 13.78 3.53
CA ASP A 203 7.26 14.25 2.83
C ASP A 203 6.88 13.35 1.62
N SER A 204 6.96 12.03 1.80
CA SER A 204 6.84 11.07 0.72
C SER A 204 6.31 9.72 1.19
N MET A 205 5.44 9.11 0.38
CA MET A 205 5.02 7.71 0.58
C MET A 205 6.14 6.72 0.20
N PHE A 206 7.06 7.13 -0.67
CA PHE A 206 8.16 6.34 -1.21
C PHE A 206 9.44 6.57 -0.39
N VAL A 207 9.48 5.98 0.80
CA VAL A 207 10.68 5.98 1.65
C VAL A 207 11.53 4.74 1.32
N ASN A 208 12.82 4.94 1.06
CA ASN A 208 13.73 3.88 0.60
C ASN A 208 13.96 2.77 1.64
N SER A 209 13.96 3.12 2.92
CA SER A 209 14.14 2.17 4.01
C SER A 209 13.52 2.70 5.29
N PHE A 210 12.90 1.82 6.06
CA PHE A 210 12.38 2.15 7.38
C PHE A 210 13.28 1.51 8.44
N LYS A 211 13.47 2.20 9.56
CA LYS A 211 14.07 1.57 10.74
C LYS A 211 13.18 0.40 11.19
N THR A 212 13.77 -0.78 11.27
CA THR A 212 13.09 -1.98 11.80
C THR A 212 13.16 -2.00 13.32
N VAL A 213 12.04 -2.31 13.97
CA VAL A 213 11.96 -2.48 15.43
C VAL A 213 12.74 -3.71 15.89
N SER A 214 13.55 -3.54 16.94
CA SER A 214 14.09 -4.64 17.76
C SER A 214 13.06 -5.00 18.84
N VAL A 215 12.46 -6.18 18.73
CA VAL A 215 11.42 -6.65 19.67
C VAL A 215 12.01 -6.81 21.07
N SER A 216 13.25 -7.29 21.19
CA SER A 216 13.93 -7.41 22.48
C SER A 216 14.08 -6.06 23.17
N GLU A 217 14.64 -5.06 22.48
CA GLU A 217 14.81 -3.70 23.03
C GLU A 217 13.46 -3.05 23.37
N LEU A 218 12.44 -3.28 22.54
CA LEU A 218 11.09 -2.76 22.78
C LEU A 218 10.46 -3.33 24.06
N LEU A 219 10.84 -4.54 24.46
CA LEU A 219 10.32 -5.22 25.65
C LEU A 219 11.17 -4.98 26.90
N GLU A 220 12.44 -4.56 26.79
CA GLU A 220 13.31 -4.29 27.96
C GLU A 220 12.69 -3.31 28.96
N PHE A 221 11.85 -2.39 28.49
CA PHE A 221 11.20 -1.37 29.30
C PHE A 221 9.77 -1.73 29.74
N THR A 222 9.27 -2.95 29.47
CA THR A 222 7.84 -3.30 29.68
C THR A 222 7.69 -4.71 30.28
N ASP A 223 6.56 -4.94 30.97
CA ASP A 223 6.26 -6.08 31.84
C ASP A 223 7.05 -7.39 31.62
N ARG A 224 7.80 -7.78 32.66
CA ARG A 224 8.57 -9.04 32.76
C ARG A 224 7.71 -10.31 32.61
N ASN A 225 6.38 -10.17 32.55
CA ASN A 225 5.43 -11.27 32.40
C ASN A 225 5.24 -11.73 30.95
N LEU A 226 5.78 -11.01 29.96
CA LEU A 226 5.63 -11.33 28.53
C LEU A 226 6.87 -11.94 27.87
N SER A 227 7.99 -12.09 28.59
CA SER A 227 9.25 -12.53 27.97
C SER A 227 9.38 -14.05 27.88
N GLU A 228 8.55 -14.70 27.07
CA GLU A 228 8.89 -16.02 26.56
C GLU A 228 9.89 -15.84 25.40
N GLY A 229 11.14 -16.28 25.57
CA GLY A 229 12.20 -16.06 24.58
C GLY A 229 11.85 -16.55 23.16
N ASN A 230 11.00 -17.57 23.05
CA ASN A 230 10.47 -18.04 21.76
C ASN A 230 9.53 -17.02 21.11
N SER A 231 8.61 -16.41 21.86
CA SER A 231 7.66 -15.42 21.36
C SER A 231 8.37 -14.17 20.83
N VAL A 232 9.43 -13.73 21.51
CA VAL A 232 10.25 -12.60 21.05
C VAL A 232 10.87 -12.89 19.67
N GLN A 233 11.44 -14.09 19.49
CA GLN A 233 12.04 -14.47 18.22
C GLN A 233 11.01 -14.65 17.11
N LEU A 234 9.86 -15.28 17.41
CA LEU A 234 8.76 -15.43 16.46
C LEU A 234 8.26 -14.08 15.95
N VAL A 235 8.04 -13.12 16.87
CA VAL A 235 7.59 -11.78 16.50
C VAL A 235 8.67 -11.01 15.74
N GLN A 236 9.95 -11.12 16.12
CA GLN A 236 11.03 -10.48 15.38
C GLN A 236 11.10 -11.00 13.95
N ASN A 237 10.94 -12.31 13.73
CA ASN A 237 10.90 -12.91 12.41
C ASN A 237 9.73 -12.37 11.58
N LEU A 238 8.54 -12.23 12.19
CA LEU A 238 7.37 -11.65 11.51
C LEU A 238 7.62 -10.20 11.09
N ILE A 239 8.17 -9.37 11.98
CA ILE A 239 8.51 -7.98 11.67
C ILE A 239 9.52 -7.93 10.52
N ASN A 240 10.62 -8.71 10.60
CA ASN A 240 11.63 -8.74 9.55
C ASN A 240 11.05 -9.20 8.21
N GLU A 241 10.23 -10.26 8.23
CA GLU A 241 9.56 -10.76 7.03
C GLU A 241 8.74 -9.66 6.35
N VAL A 242 7.94 -8.90 7.12
CA VAL A 242 7.16 -7.80 6.56
C VAL A 242 8.07 -6.69 6.04
N MET A 243 9.07 -6.28 6.81
CA MET A 243 9.93 -5.14 6.44
C MET A 243 10.80 -5.42 5.22
N GLU A 244 11.27 -6.66 5.03
CA GLU A 244 12.16 -7.07 3.94
C GLU A 244 11.42 -7.47 2.64
N ALA A 245 10.11 -7.73 2.70
CA ALA A 245 9.37 -8.27 1.56
C ALA A 245 9.32 -7.38 0.29
N ASN A 246 9.77 -6.11 0.35
CA ASN A 246 9.78 -5.19 -0.80
C ASN A 246 11.06 -5.20 -1.64
N GLN A 247 12.15 -5.89 -1.26
CA GLN A 247 13.47 -5.73 -1.89
C GLN A 247 13.62 -6.32 -3.32
N GLY A 248 12.54 -6.41 -4.11
CA GLY A 248 12.51 -7.13 -5.38
C GLY A 248 12.11 -6.37 -6.65
N VAL A 249 11.76 -5.08 -6.64
CA VAL A 249 11.31 -4.40 -7.88
C VAL A 249 11.77 -2.94 -7.95
N GLY A 250 12.54 -2.63 -9.00
CA GLY A 250 13.14 -1.34 -9.27
C GLY A 250 12.16 -0.21 -9.57
N GLU A 251 12.63 0.98 -9.25
CA GLU A 251 12.04 2.30 -9.45
C GLU A 251 11.49 2.49 -10.88
N ILE A 252 10.21 2.81 -11.00
CA ILE A 252 9.73 3.61 -12.13
C ILE A 252 10.08 5.05 -11.77
N LYS A 253 11.20 5.55 -12.30
CA LYS A 253 11.51 6.98 -12.25
C LYS A 253 10.41 7.72 -13.01
N GLY A 254 9.51 8.36 -12.27
CA GLY A 254 8.63 9.38 -12.81
C GLY A 254 9.50 10.51 -13.37
N SER A 255 9.39 10.75 -14.67
CA SER A 255 10.00 11.92 -15.29
C SER A 255 9.21 13.15 -14.84
N GLU A 256 9.64 13.78 -13.76
CA GLU A 256 9.25 15.15 -13.45
C GLU A 256 9.96 16.06 -14.44
N ASN A 257 9.24 16.50 -15.47
CA ASN A 257 9.68 17.60 -16.31
C ASN A 257 8.95 18.86 -15.85
N THR A 258 9.51 19.53 -14.85
CA THR A 258 9.12 20.88 -14.47
C THR A 258 10.37 21.76 -14.51
N GLN A 259 10.32 22.75 -15.42
CA GLN A 259 10.81 24.13 -15.29
C GLN A 259 11.49 24.66 -16.56
N ASN A 260 10.81 25.67 -17.09
CA ASN A 260 11.27 26.72 -17.99
C ASN A 260 12.63 27.31 -17.58
N GLY A 261 13.40 27.64 -18.61
CA GLY A 261 14.03 28.95 -18.77
C GLY A 261 15.26 29.27 -17.91
N ASN A 262 16.44 29.10 -18.49
CA ASN A 262 17.35 30.23 -18.62
C ASN A 262 18.36 30.03 -19.76
N VAL A 263 18.55 31.12 -20.49
CA VAL A 263 19.48 31.31 -21.60
C VAL A 263 20.82 31.74 -21.01
N ASP A 264 21.92 31.16 -21.50
CA ASP A 264 23.25 31.77 -21.64
C ASP A 264 24.07 30.84 -22.55
N ASP A 265 24.14 31.16 -23.84
CA ASP A 265 25.25 31.87 -24.51
C ASP A 265 26.61 31.16 -24.41
N SER A 266 26.98 30.52 -25.51
CA SER A 266 28.37 30.25 -25.89
C SER A 266 28.46 29.95 -27.38
N GLY A 267 28.75 31.00 -28.15
CA GLY A 267 29.78 31.00 -29.17
C GLY A 267 29.50 30.22 -30.45
N ASN A 268 29.10 30.93 -31.51
CA ASN A 268 29.58 30.56 -32.83
C ASN A 268 29.82 31.75 -33.77
N LYS A 269 30.83 31.53 -34.61
CA LYS A 269 31.60 32.40 -35.49
C LYS A 269 30.81 33.31 -36.45
N ALA A 270 31.29 34.55 -36.49
CA ALA A 270 31.70 35.33 -37.67
C ALA A 270 31.05 35.02 -39.03
N LYS A 271 30.34 36.03 -39.55
CA LYS A 271 30.44 36.46 -40.94
C LYS A 271 30.04 37.93 -41.08
N GLU A 272 30.87 38.65 -41.84
CA GLU A 272 30.72 40.03 -42.28
C GLU A 272 29.38 40.27 -42.97
N GLU A 273 28.80 41.46 -42.77
CA GLU A 273 28.40 42.36 -43.85
C GLU A 273 27.99 43.74 -43.27
N ALA A 274 28.13 44.75 -44.11
CA ALA A 274 28.37 46.14 -43.77
C ALA A 274 27.09 47.02 -43.75
N GLU A 275 27.32 48.28 -43.33
CA GLU A 275 26.64 49.53 -43.72
C GLU A 275 25.71 50.25 -42.71
N GLY A 276 25.98 51.56 -42.60
CA GLY A 276 25.09 52.65 -42.17
C GLY A 276 24.94 52.82 -40.65
N GLY A 277 25.44 53.89 -40.00
CA GLY A 277 25.01 55.30 -40.15
C GLY A 277 23.63 55.47 -39.48
N ASP A 278 23.30 56.42 -38.61
CA ASP A 278 23.87 57.70 -38.17
C ASP A 278 22.95 58.22 -37.03
N GLY A 279 23.44 59.12 -36.17
CA GLY A 279 22.67 60.03 -35.29
C GLY A 279 21.85 59.42 -34.12
N GLY A 280 21.79 59.97 -32.91
CA GLY A 280 22.06 61.32 -32.43
C GLY A 280 20.88 61.81 -31.55
N GLY A 281 21.16 62.35 -30.36
CA GLY A 281 20.23 63.13 -29.50
C GLY A 281 19.46 62.29 -28.46
N SER A 282 19.73 62.34 -27.15
CA SER A 282 19.61 63.44 -26.18
C SER A 282 18.29 64.22 -26.27
N GLY A 283 17.48 64.09 -25.20
CA GLY A 283 16.28 64.90 -24.99
C GLY A 283 15.60 64.57 -23.66
N ASN A 284 16.02 65.27 -22.60
CA ASN A 284 15.32 65.36 -21.31
C ASN A 284 13.92 65.96 -21.49
N GLY A 285 13.00 65.59 -20.59
CA GLY A 285 11.72 66.27 -20.43
C GLY A 285 10.97 65.75 -19.21
N ASP A 286 11.24 66.36 -18.05
CA ASP A 286 10.37 66.34 -16.87
C ASP A 286 8.95 66.82 -17.20
N LEU A 287 7.94 66.35 -16.47
CA LEU A 287 6.99 67.19 -15.71
C LEU A 287 5.78 66.38 -15.19
N GLU A 288 5.62 66.50 -13.87
CA GLU A 288 4.39 66.77 -13.12
C GLU A 288 3.24 65.74 -12.97
N ASN A 289 2.93 65.55 -11.68
CA ASN A 289 1.60 65.55 -11.02
C ASN A 289 0.53 64.57 -11.55
N ASN A 290 -0.23 63.86 -10.72
CA ASN A 290 -0.90 64.39 -9.54
C ASN A 290 -1.44 63.25 -8.67
N LYS A 291 -1.63 63.57 -7.39
CA LYS A 291 -2.09 62.73 -6.30
C LYS A 291 -3.56 63.08 -6.01
N GLN A 292 -4.43 62.08 -5.84
CA GLN A 292 -5.73 62.14 -5.13
C GLN A 292 -6.29 60.70 -5.12
N GLU A 293 -6.26 59.95 -4.01
CA GLU A 293 -7.16 60.01 -2.83
C GLU A 293 -8.65 60.18 -3.18
N ALA A 294 -9.43 59.11 -2.97
CA ALA A 294 -10.72 59.16 -2.27
C ALA A 294 -11.16 57.74 -1.89
N SER A 295 -11.32 57.51 -0.58
CA SER A 295 -12.09 56.40 -0.02
C SER A 295 -13.59 56.71 -0.12
N GLY A 296 -14.37 55.65 -0.27
CA GLY A 296 -15.81 55.57 -0.02
C GLY A 296 -16.16 54.12 0.25
#